data_AF-A0A8T3V383-F1
#
_entry.id   AF-A0A8T3V383-F1
#
_cell.length_a   1.000
_cell.length_b   1.000
_cell.length_c   1.000
_cell.angle_alpha   90.00
_cell.angle_beta   90.00
_cell.angle_gamma   90.00
#
_symmetry.space_group_name_H-M   'P 1'
#
loop_
_entity.id
_entity.type
_entity.pdbx_description
1 polymer ?
#
loop_
_entity_poly.entity_id
_entity_poly.type
_entity_poly.pdbx_seq_one_letter_code
_entity_poly.pdbx_strand_id
1 'polypeptide(L)'
;MVKIAKLALEDGTILKGEAFGYETTKLGELVFSTGMGGYTESLTDPSFKGEILMSTYPLEGNHGVSEEWYQSDKIQVEGFVCREVCREVSNWGPQKTLDEFLKEFKTPGISGIDTRDLTLKIRERGSLKAAITTEDIDDDKLLEMARSQPSIEDIDVVPLVSTKEIKVFNEDADKKVALIDCGVKKNIINSFLERDIGVVLFPYDTDYKTVLDYSPSGLMITSGPGNPDRVTETIETMKKLSNRLPIFGICMGQQLIAKSFGARSYKMKFGHRGENQPVKDLKTGNVFITSQNHGFTIDKESLKETDLELAQINLNDGTPEGVSHKELPLKCIQYHPEAGPGPNDTRSIFDEFSQMMDDY
;
A
#
# COMPACT_ATOMS: atom_id res chain seq x y z
N MET A 1 26.28 -20.71 14.28
CA MET A 1 24.93 -21.25 14.61
C MET A 1 23.92 -20.28 14.04
N VAL A 2 22.91 -20.78 13.34
CA VAL A 2 21.80 -19.93 12.88
C VAL A 2 20.96 -19.54 14.10
N LYS A 3 20.67 -18.25 14.24
CA LYS A 3 19.86 -17.73 15.35
C LYS A 3 18.39 -18.07 15.11
N ILE A 4 17.66 -18.45 16.15
CA ILE A 4 16.24 -18.80 16.05
C ILE A 4 15.41 -17.51 16.00
N ALA A 5 14.41 -17.49 15.11
CA ALA A 5 13.32 -16.51 15.13
C ALA A 5 11.99 -17.20 15.43
N LYS A 6 11.04 -16.44 15.97
CA LYS A 6 9.68 -16.92 16.26
C LYS A 6 8.64 -15.98 15.67
N LEU A 7 7.54 -16.56 15.19
CA LEU A 7 6.34 -15.86 14.76
C LEU A 7 5.16 -16.42 15.56
N ALA A 8 4.52 -15.59 16.38
CA ALA A 8 3.30 -15.93 17.11
C ALA A 8 2.10 -15.23 16.50
N LEU A 9 0.98 -15.94 16.37
CA LEU A 9 -0.29 -15.41 15.90
C LEU A 9 -1.31 -15.41 17.04
N GLU A 10 -2.27 -14.49 16.99
CA GLU A 10 -3.28 -14.35 18.05
C GLU A 10 -4.11 -15.62 18.32
N ASP A 11 -4.24 -16.50 17.31
CA ASP A 11 -4.95 -17.78 17.39
C ASP A 11 -4.19 -18.86 18.22
N GLY A 12 -2.98 -18.56 18.70
CA GLY A 12 -2.14 -19.49 19.45
C GLY A 12 -1.09 -20.22 18.61
N THR A 13 -1.05 -20.01 17.29
CA THR A 13 -0.01 -20.58 16.43
C THR A 13 1.35 -19.96 16.77
N ILE A 14 2.37 -20.81 16.96
CA ILE A 14 3.77 -20.37 17.14
C ILE A 14 4.64 -21.16 16.16
N LEU A 15 5.38 -20.43 15.33
CA LEU A 15 6.31 -20.98 14.36
C LEU A 15 7.73 -20.60 14.73
N LYS A 16 8.65 -21.54 14.57
CA LYS A 16 10.08 -21.35 14.82
C LYS A 16 10.82 -21.52 13.50
N GLY A 17 11.69 -20.57 13.21
CA GLY A 17 12.45 -20.51 11.97
C GLY A 17 13.83 -19.94 12.20
N GLU A 18 14.47 -19.57 11.11
CA GLU A 18 15.80 -19.01 11.07
C GLU A 18 15.73 -17.49 11.00
N ALA A 19 16.40 -16.81 11.92
CA ALA A 19 16.46 -15.37 11.97
C ALA A 19 17.29 -14.79 10.82
N PHE A 20 16.82 -13.68 10.28
CA PHE A 20 17.59 -12.76 9.45
C PHE A 20 17.13 -11.33 9.73
N GLY A 21 17.88 -10.34 9.22
CA GLY A 21 17.62 -8.95 9.54
C GLY A 21 18.07 -8.57 10.95
N TYR A 22 17.37 -7.62 11.55
CA TYR A 22 17.75 -7.02 12.82
C TYR A 22 17.26 -7.82 14.03
N GLU A 23 18.03 -7.77 15.12
CA GLU A 23 17.67 -8.32 16.42
C GLU A 23 16.65 -7.43 17.13
N THR A 24 15.37 -7.79 17.07
CA THR A 24 14.28 -7.05 17.70
C THR A 24 12.98 -7.85 17.70
N THR A 25 11.97 -7.31 18.37
CA THR A 25 10.61 -7.81 18.41
C THR A 25 9.66 -6.75 17.87
N LYS A 26 8.79 -7.16 16.95
CA LYS A 26 7.83 -6.28 16.28
C LYS A 26 6.45 -6.91 16.26
N LEU A 27 5.45 -6.03 16.23
CA LEU A 27 4.04 -6.37 16.25
C LEU A 27 3.40 -5.84 14.97
N GLY A 28 2.45 -6.56 14.43
CA GLY A 28 1.66 -6.10 13.29
C GLY A 28 0.62 -7.11 12.86
N GLU A 29 -0.18 -6.74 11.86
CA GLU A 29 -1.07 -7.68 11.18
C GLU A 29 -0.26 -8.54 10.19
N LEU A 30 -0.33 -9.87 10.31
CA LEU A 30 0.29 -10.78 9.35
C LEU A 30 -0.54 -10.83 8.07
N VAL A 31 0.09 -10.44 6.98
CA VAL A 31 -0.49 -10.43 5.63
C VAL A 31 0.41 -11.22 4.68
N PHE A 32 -0.13 -11.69 3.56
CA PHE A 32 0.67 -12.35 2.52
C PHE A 32 0.58 -11.60 1.19
N SER A 33 1.64 -11.65 0.38
CA SER A 33 1.65 -11.15 -1.00
C SER A 33 1.99 -12.26 -2.00
N THR A 34 1.32 -12.24 -3.15
CA THR A 34 1.55 -13.17 -4.27
C THR A 34 2.54 -12.67 -5.32
N GLY A 35 3.14 -11.49 -5.13
CA GLY A 35 4.27 -11.03 -5.94
C GLY A 35 5.41 -12.04 -5.91
N MET A 36 5.96 -12.37 -7.08
CA MET A 36 7.11 -13.31 -7.20
C MET A 36 8.46 -12.58 -7.33
N GLY A 37 8.42 -11.26 -7.41
CA GLY A 37 9.58 -10.39 -7.39
C GLY A 37 9.24 -9.11 -6.63
N GLY A 38 10.12 -8.13 -6.68
CA GLY A 38 9.77 -6.80 -6.18
C GLY A 38 9.64 -6.71 -4.66
N TYR A 39 10.34 -7.58 -3.91
CA TYR A 39 10.30 -7.53 -2.45
C TYR A 39 10.88 -6.23 -1.89
N THR A 40 11.83 -5.58 -2.58
CA THR A 40 12.40 -4.31 -2.13
C THR A 40 11.35 -3.20 -2.18
N GLU A 41 10.67 -3.10 -3.32
CA GLU A 41 9.56 -2.20 -3.56
C GLU A 41 8.45 -2.43 -2.53
N SER A 42 8.08 -3.70 -2.30
CA SER A 42 7.04 -4.08 -1.34
C SER A 42 7.43 -3.72 0.09
N LEU A 43 8.66 -4.00 0.52
CA LEU A 43 9.14 -3.67 1.87
C LEU A 43 9.17 -2.16 2.15
N THR A 44 9.28 -1.35 1.10
CA THR A 44 9.36 0.11 1.18
C THR A 44 8.05 0.82 0.81
N ASP A 45 6.98 0.08 0.53
CA ASP A 45 5.64 0.64 0.28
C ASP A 45 4.97 1.07 1.61
N PRO A 46 4.65 2.38 1.78
CA PRO A 46 4.00 2.89 2.99
C PRO A 46 2.69 2.20 3.36
N SER A 47 2.00 1.58 2.40
CA SER A 47 0.72 0.91 2.60
C SER A 47 0.84 -0.33 3.50
N PHE A 48 2.04 -0.91 3.65
CA PHE A 48 2.30 -2.01 4.60
C PHE A 48 2.60 -1.56 6.04
N LYS A 49 2.50 -0.26 6.35
CA LYS A 49 2.82 0.21 7.69
C LYS A 49 1.89 -0.43 8.73
N GLY A 50 2.46 -1.03 9.78
CA GLY A 50 1.72 -1.79 10.79
C GLY A 50 1.46 -3.26 10.43
N GLU A 51 1.97 -3.71 9.28
CA GLU A 51 1.82 -5.09 8.79
C GLU A 51 3.16 -5.84 8.82
N ILE A 52 3.09 -7.15 9.07
CA ILE A 52 4.19 -8.10 8.87
C ILE A 52 3.93 -8.76 7.51
N LEU A 53 4.84 -8.53 6.57
CA LEU A 53 4.69 -9.01 5.19
C LEU A 53 5.24 -10.43 5.05
N MET A 54 4.41 -11.35 4.59
CA MET A 54 4.81 -12.69 4.18
C MET A 54 4.83 -12.84 2.66
N SER A 55 5.97 -13.25 2.11
CA SER A 55 6.01 -13.66 0.71
C SER A 55 5.51 -15.10 0.54
N THR A 56 4.69 -15.30 -0.50
CA THR A 56 4.30 -16.64 -0.95
C THR A 56 5.31 -17.23 -1.93
N TYR A 57 6.09 -16.40 -2.62
CA TYR A 57 7.20 -16.90 -3.43
C TYR A 57 8.30 -17.40 -2.50
N PRO A 58 8.80 -18.64 -2.70
CA PRO A 58 9.56 -19.29 -1.64
C PRO A 58 10.96 -18.72 -1.43
N LEU A 59 11.59 -18.16 -2.46
CA LEU A 59 12.97 -17.70 -2.42
C LEU A 59 13.05 -16.17 -2.52
N GLU A 60 13.45 -15.52 -1.44
CA GLU A 60 13.53 -14.06 -1.35
C GLU A 60 14.97 -13.58 -1.21
N GLY A 61 15.31 -12.42 -1.77
CA GLY A 61 16.67 -11.84 -1.69
C GLY A 61 17.60 -12.20 -2.84
N ASN A 62 17.14 -13.00 -3.82
CA ASN A 62 17.95 -13.51 -4.94
C ASN A 62 18.58 -12.41 -5.81
N HIS A 63 17.89 -11.29 -6.02
CA HIS A 63 18.36 -10.17 -6.83
C HIS A 63 18.98 -9.03 -6.00
N GLY A 64 19.13 -9.22 -4.69
CA GLY A 64 19.63 -8.21 -3.76
C GLY A 64 18.69 -7.02 -3.58
N VAL A 65 19.23 -5.92 -3.07
CA VAL A 65 18.49 -4.69 -2.77
C VAL A 65 19.23 -3.47 -3.34
N SER A 66 18.49 -2.63 -4.07
CA SER A 66 18.92 -1.34 -4.59
C SER A 66 18.00 -0.22 -4.10
N GLU A 67 18.59 0.91 -3.73
CA GLU A 67 17.87 2.13 -3.33
C GLU A 67 17.04 2.72 -4.48
N GLU A 68 17.39 2.41 -5.73
CA GLU A 68 16.62 2.83 -6.92
C GLU A 68 15.20 2.23 -6.94
N TRP A 69 15.01 1.08 -6.31
CA TRP A 69 13.73 0.37 -6.26
C TRP A 69 12.86 0.80 -5.08
N TYR A 70 13.37 1.66 -4.19
CA TYR A 70 12.61 2.07 -3.02
C TYR A 70 11.36 2.87 -3.42
N GLN A 71 10.23 2.49 -2.83
CA GLN A 71 8.96 3.22 -2.96
C GLN A 71 8.77 4.29 -1.88
N SER A 72 9.61 4.31 -0.85
CA SER A 72 9.71 5.40 0.11
C SER A 72 11.11 5.42 0.75
N ASP A 73 11.42 6.41 1.58
CA ASP A 73 12.76 6.62 2.12
C ASP A 73 13.26 5.52 3.09
N LYS A 74 12.43 4.51 3.42
CA LYS A 74 12.74 3.45 4.39
C LYS A 74 11.85 2.21 4.23
N ILE A 75 12.20 1.13 4.94
CA ILE A 75 11.29 -0.01 5.17
C ILE A 75 10.06 0.46 5.96
N GLN A 76 8.89 0.02 5.52
CA GLN A 76 7.59 0.38 6.09
C GLN A 76 6.92 -0.80 6.81
N VAL A 77 7.19 -2.04 6.38
CA VAL A 77 6.73 -3.25 7.07
C VAL A 77 7.31 -3.34 8.49
N GLU A 78 6.59 -3.99 9.40
CA GLU A 78 7.07 -4.26 10.76
C GLU A 78 7.95 -5.51 10.83
N GLY A 79 7.88 -6.39 9.83
CA GLY A 79 8.73 -7.57 9.71
C GLY A 79 8.53 -8.29 8.39
N PHE A 80 9.44 -9.21 8.07
CA PHE A 80 9.38 -9.99 6.83
C PHE A 80 9.42 -11.49 7.08
N VAL A 81 8.56 -12.22 6.37
CA VAL A 81 8.41 -13.67 6.49
C VAL A 81 8.59 -14.30 5.12
N CYS A 82 9.50 -15.26 4.99
CA CYS A 82 9.70 -16.00 3.75
C CYS A 82 9.97 -17.48 4.02
N ARG A 83 9.90 -18.31 2.97
CA ARG A 83 10.26 -19.74 3.08
C ARG A 83 11.78 -19.89 3.14
N GLU A 84 12.49 -19.24 2.24
CA GLU A 84 13.95 -19.28 2.12
C GLU A 84 14.47 -17.87 1.82
N VAL A 85 15.53 -17.48 2.54
CA VAL A 85 16.25 -16.23 2.28
C VAL A 85 17.56 -16.54 1.56
N CYS A 86 17.72 -15.95 0.39
CA CYS A 86 18.94 -16.03 -0.38
C CYS A 86 20.04 -15.22 0.33
N ARG A 87 21.14 -15.90 0.69
CA ARG A 87 22.29 -15.28 1.38
C ARG A 87 23.37 -14.79 0.42
N GLU A 88 23.30 -15.19 -0.84
CA GLU A 88 24.25 -14.81 -1.89
C GLU A 88 23.49 -14.16 -3.05
N VAL A 89 23.75 -12.87 -3.29
CA VAL A 89 23.08 -12.13 -4.36
C VAL A 89 23.74 -12.45 -5.70
N SER A 90 22.92 -12.67 -6.73
CA SER A 90 23.38 -12.81 -8.11
C SER A 90 22.64 -11.83 -9.02
N ASN A 91 23.15 -10.60 -9.11
CA ASN A 91 22.59 -9.57 -9.98
C ASN A 91 23.70 -8.65 -10.52
N TRP A 92 23.40 -7.93 -11.62
CA TRP A 92 24.32 -6.97 -12.21
C TRP A 92 24.35 -5.68 -11.36
N GLY A 93 25.49 -5.42 -10.71
CA GLY A 93 25.72 -4.22 -9.90
C GLY A 93 25.96 -4.51 -8.41
N PRO A 94 26.48 -3.53 -7.64
CA PRO A 94 26.63 -3.67 -6.20
C PRO A 94 25.24 -3.68 -5.54
N GLN A 95 24.89 -4.78 -4.88
CA GLN A 95 23.61 -4.94 -4.20
C GLN A 95 23.86 -5.30 -2.74
N LYS A 96 23.09 -4.67 -1.84
CA LYS A 96 23.01 -5.15 -0.45
C LYS A 96 22.24 -6.47 -0.45
N THR A 97 22.60 -7.39 0.44
CA THR A 97 21.75 -8.56 0.71
C THR A 97 20.46 -8.11 1.40
N LEU A 98 19.41 -8.93 1.29
CA LEU A 98 18.16 -8.67 2.01
C LEU A 98 18.38 -8.63 3.55
N ASP A 99 19.30 -9.45 4.06
CA ASP A 99 19.68 -9.48 5.48
C ASP A 99 20.32 -8.16 5.94
N GLU A 100 21.25 -7.61 5.15
CA GLU A 100 21.88 -6.30 5.43
C GLU A 100 20.86 -5.17 5.38
N PHE A 101 19.96 -5.18 4.38
CA PHE A 101 18.91 -4.17 4.24
C PHE A 101 17.97 -4.16 5.45
N LEU A 102 17.49 -5.32 5.91
CA LEU A 102 16.65 -5.39 7.10
C LEU A 102 17.41 -4.95 8.37
N LYS A 103 18.71 -5.26 8.48
CA LYS A 103 19.55 -4.79 9.60
C LYS A 103 19.67 -3.26 9.64
N GLU A 104 19.89 -2.65 8.48
CA GLU A 104 20.01 -1.19 8.32
C GLU A 104 18.77 -0.46 8.87
N PHE A 105 17.58 -0.96 8.52
CA PHE A 105 16.30 -0.37 8.93
C PHE A 105 15.70 -0.99 10.20
N LYS A 106 16.49 -1.75 10.96
CA LYS A 106 16.10 -2.36 12.24
C LYS A 106 14.82 -3.21 12.16
N THR A 107 14.68 -3.97 11.08
CA THR A 107 13.51 -4.80 10.79
C THR A 107 13.83 -6.28 10.98
N PRO A 108 13.03 -7.06 11.73
CA PRO A 108 13.25 -8.48 11.93
C PRO A 108 12.73 -9.30 10.74
N GLY A 109 13.40 -10.42 10.45
CA GLY A 109 13.00 -11.39 9.46
C GLY A 109 13.01 -12.82 10.01
N ILE A 110 12.07 -13.65 9.54
CA ILE A 110 12.01 -15.10 9.82
C ILE A 110 11.90 -15.89 8.52
N SER A 111 12.79 -16.87 8.37
CA SER A 111 12.83 -17.80 7.24
C SER A 111 12.71 -19.25 7.71
N GLY A 112 12.59 -20.21 6.79
CA GLY A 112 12.55 -21.63 7.12
C GLY A 112 11.19 -22.15 7.63
N ILE A 113 10.15 -21.32 7.61
CA ILE A 113 8.78 -21.72 7.99
C ILE A 113 7.93 -22.09 6.77
N ASP A 114 6.80 -22.77 6.99
CA ASP A 114 5.86 -23.12 5.93
C ASP A 114 4.95 -21.92 5.60
N THR A 115 5.38 -21.08 4.67
CA THR A 115 4.60 -19.92 4.23
C THR A 115 3.32 -20.32 3.51
N ARG A 116 3.26 -21.52 2.91
CA ARG A 116 2.06 -22.01 2.21
C ARG A 116 0.95 -22.37 3.21
N ASP A 117 1.29 -23.07 4.29
CA ASP A 117 0.33 -23.37 5.36
C ASP A 117 -0.24 -22.08 5.98
N LEU A 118 0.63 -21.10 6.24
CA LEU A 118 0.22 -19.78 6.71
C LEU A 118 -0.70 -19.05 5.72
N THR A 119 -0.40 -19.09 4.42
CA THR A 119 -1.27 -18.48 3.40
C THR A 119 -2.66 -19.12 3.41
N LEU A 120 -2.74 -20.45 3.51
CA LEU A 120 -4.03 -21.15 3.59
C LEU A 120 -4.80 -20.75 4.85
N LYS A 121 -4.12 -20.70 6.01
CA LYS A 121 -4.70 -20.23 7.27
C LYS A 121 -5.26 -18.81 7.16
N ILE A 122 -4.50 -17.86 6.62
CA ILE A 122 -4.96 -16.46 6.46
C ILE A 122 -6.15 -16.38 5.48
N ARG A 123 -6.15 -17.17 4.39
CA ARG A 123 -7.30 -17.24 3.47
C ARG A 123 -8.56 -17.79 4.15
N GLU A 124 -8.42 -18.71 5.10
CA GLU A 124 -9.53 -19.31 5.84
C GLU A 124 -10.03 -18.47 7.00
N ARG A 125 -9.12 -17.85 7.78
CA ARG A 125 -9.44 -17.14 9.03
C ARG A 125 -9.51 -15.62 8.87
N GLY A 126 -8.88 -15.10 7.82
CA GLY A 126 -8.58 -13.69 7.67
C GLY A 126 -7.18 -13.34 8.15
N SER A 127 -6.77 -12.09 7.96
CA SER A 127 -5.52 -11.57 8.51
C SER A 127 -5.53 -11.63 10.03
N LEU A 128 -4.37 -11.90 10.62
CA LEU A 128 -4.23 -12.19 12.05
C LEU A 128 -3.23 -11.24 12.69
N LYS A 129 -3.51 -10.79 13.90
CA LYS A 129 -2.51 -10.09 14.72
C LYS A 129 -1.35 -11.03 15.03
N ALA A 130 -0.14 -10.52 14.86
CA ALA A 130 1.08 -11.30 14.97
C ALA A 130 2.20 -10.55 15.70
N ALA A 131 3.10 -11.34 16.29
CA ALA A 131 4.35 -10.87 16.87
C ALA A 131 5.50 -11.67 16.25
N ILE A 132 6.48 -10.96 15.68
CA ILE A 132 7.71 -11.52 15.14
C ILE A 132 8.87 -11.13 16.06
N THR A 133 9.70 -12.10 16.43
CA THR A 133 10.89 -11.84 17.26
C THR A 133 12.09 -12.62 16.77
N THR A 134 13.24 -11.97 16.80
CA THR A 134 14.57 -12.58 16.64
C THR A 134 15.34 -12.55 17.97
N GLU A 135 14.68 -12.17 19.07
CA GLU A 135 15.21 -12.14 20.43
C GLU A 135 14.83 -13.42 21.20
N ASP A 136 15.49 -13.68 22.32
CA ASP A 136 15.15 -14.80 23.21
C ASP A 136 13.97 -14.42 24.11
N ILE A 137 12.75 -14.59 23.57
CA ILE A 137 11.48 -14.32 24.26
C ILE A 137 10.69 -15.63 24.41
N ASP A 138 10.09 -15.83 25.59
CA ASP A 138 9.20 -16.95 25.87
C ASP A 138 7.99 -16.97 24.91
N ASP A 139 7.59 -18.17 24.50
CA ASP A 139 6.45 -18.44 23.63
C ASP A 139 5.16 -17.82 24.21
N ASP A 140 4.92 -17.95 25.53
CA ASP A 140 3.73 -17.41 26.20
C ASP A 140 3.69 -15.86 26.17
N LYS A 141 4.84 -15.23 26.42
CA LYS A 141 4.97 -13.77 26.40
C LYS A 141 4.80 -13.21 24.99
N LEU A 142 5.38 -13.87 23.98
CA LEU A 142 5.25 -13.46 22.59
C LEU A 142 3.80 -13.55 22.11
N LEU A 143 3.09 -14.61 22.51
CA LEU A 143 1.68 -14.81 22.21
C LEU A 143 0.79 -13.76 22.91
N GLU A 144 1.10 -13.40 24.15
CA GLU A 144 0.41 -12.30 24.85
C GLU A 144 0.57 -10.99 24.08
N MET A 145 1.79 -10.66 23.64
CA MET A 145 2.05 -9.46 22.82
C MET A 145 1.25 -9.47 21.52
N ALA A 146 1.18 -10.61 20.83
CA ALA A 146 0.40 -10.75 19.60
C ALA A 146 -1.09 -10.49 19.83
N ARG A 147 -1.64 -10.92 20.97
CA ARG A 147 -3.06 -10.76 21.33
C ARG A 147 -3.40 -9.36 21.83
N SER A 148 -2.52 -8.76 22.64
CA SER A 148 -2.76 -7.49 23.32
C SER A 148 -2.59 -6.26 22.43
N GLN A 149 -1.95 -6.40 21.26
CA GLN A 149 -1.81 -5.29 20.32
C GLN A 149 -3.19 -4.84 19.78
N PRO A 150 -3.36 -3.54 19.48
CA PRO A 150 -4.56 -3.05 18.81
C PRO A 150 -4.68 -3.63 17.40
N SER A 151 -5.91 -3.73 16.87
CA SER A 151 -6.10 -4.06 15.45
C SER A 151 -5.61 -2.91 14.58
N ILE A 152 -5.19 -3.20 13.35
CA ILE A 152 -4.90 -2.20 12.32
C ILE A 152 -6.12 -1.28 12.05
N GLU A 153 -7.33 -1.79 12.33
CA GLU A 153 -8.59 -1.04 12.22
C GLU A 153 -8.72 0.09 13.25
N ASP A 154 -8.02 -0.06 14.39
CA ASP A 154 -8.17 0.77 15.58
C ASP A 154 -7.05 1.80 15.74
N ILE A 155 -6.11 1.88 14.80
CA ILE A 155 -4.94 2.76 14.88
C ILE A 155 -4.84 3.74 13.71
N ASP A 156 -4.35 4.95 14.00
CA ASP A 156 -4.09 5.99 13.01
C ASP A 156 -2.72 5.76 12.37
N VAL A 157 -2.69 5.16 11.17
CA VAL A 157 -1.43 4.79 10.50
C VAL A 157 -0.95 5.86 9.51
N VAL A 158 -1.87 6.53 8.82
CA VAL A 158 -1.54 7.61 7.85
C VAL A 158 -0.64 8.70 8.47
N PRO A 159 -0.88 9.19 9.71
CA PRO A 159 0.00 10.18 10.32
C PRO A 159 1.45 9.69 10.53
N LEU A 160 1.69 8.38 10.53
CA LEU A 160 3.03 7.80 10.71
C LEU A 160 3.85 7.79 9.41
N VAL A 161 3.19 7.89 8.25
CA VAL A 161 3.82 7.77 6.92
C VAL A 161 3.72 9.04 6.08
N SER A 162 2.70 9.88 6.31
CA SER A 162 2.56 11.17 5.63
C SER A 162 3.78 12.06 5.87
N THR A 163 4.18 12.79 4.82
CA THR A 163 5.13 13.89 4.90
C THR A 163 4.71 14.89 5.98
N LYS A 164 5.70 15.54 6.59
CA LYS A 164 5.51 16.56 7.64
C LYS A 164 5.53 17.98 7.10
N GLU A 165 6.06 18.14 5.89
CA GLU A 165 6.22 19.42 5.23
C GLU A 165 5.77 19.29 3.78
N ILE A 166 5.34 20.41 3.21
CA ILE A 166 4.99 20.49 1.80
C ILE A 166 6.29 20.36 0.98
N LYS A 167 6.31 19.45 0.01
CA LYS A 167 7.44 19.25 -0.90
C LYS A 167 7.02 19.57 -2.33
N VAL A 168 7.84 20.32 -3.04
CA VAL A 168 7.62 20.68 -4.45
C VAL A 168 8.67 19.98 -5.30
N PHE A 169 8.21 19.29 -6.35
CA PHE A 169 9.06 18.61 -7.34
C PHE A 169 8.76 19.20 -8.72
N ASN A 170 9.82 19.54 -9.47
CA ASN A 170 9.73 20.25 -10.75
C ASN A 170 8.91 21.56 -10.62
N GLU A 171 9.44 22.50 -9.83
CA GLU A 171 8.76 23.77 -9.51
C GLU A 171 8.51 24.66 -10.73
N ASP A 172 9.36 24.57 -11.75
CA ASP A 172 9.28 25.36 -12.98
C ASP A 172 8.28 24.79 -14.00
N ALA A 173 7.63 23.65 -13.70
CA ALA A 173 6.62 23.07 -14.60
C ALA A 173 5.39 23.97 -14.75
N ASP A 174 4.92 24.11 -15.99
CA ASP A 174 3.71 24.88 -16.32
C ASP A 174 2.44 24.26 -15.71
N LYS A 175 2.39 22.92 -15.65
CA LYS A 175 1.28 22.15 -15.07
C LYS A 175 1.72 21.51 -13.76
N LYS A 176 0.89 21.60 -12.72
CA LYS A 176 1.17 21.01 -11.40
C LYS A 176 0.01 20.19 -10.89
N VAL A 177 0.31 19.05 -10.30
CA VAL A 177 -0.65 18.22 -9.56
C VAL A 177 -0.40 18.35 -8.05
N ALA A 178 -1.47 18.55 -7.29
CA ALA A 178 -1.43 18.45 -5.83
C ALA A 178 -1.63 16.99 -5.41
N LEU A 179 -0.72 16.47 -4.58
CA LEU A 179 -0.86 15.14 -3.97
C LEU A 179 -1.13 15.28 -2.47
N ILE A 180 -2.23 14.71 -1.97
CA ILE A 180 -2.44 14.56 -0.52
C ILE A 180 -1.80 13.24 -0.08
N ASP A 181 -0.72 13.34 0.69
CA ASP A 181 0.13 12.22 1.07
C ASP A 181 -0.52 11.37 2.16
N CYS A 182 -1.24 10.33 1.76
CA CYS A 182 -1.74 9.31 2.68
C CYS A 182 -0.72 8.18 2.95
N GLY A 183 0.49 8.26 2.37
CA GLY A 183 1.41 7.13 2.22
C GLY A 183 1.80 6.94 0.76
N VAL A 184 2.29 8.01 0.13
CA VAL A 184 2.64 8.05 -1.29
C VAL A 184 3.80 7.13 -1.61
N LYS A 185 3.68 6.40 -2.73
CA LYS A 185 4.81 5.69 -3.33
C LYS A 185 5.57 6.61 -4.26
N LYS A 186 6.91 6.52 -4.24
CA LYS A 186 7.82 7.30 -5.10
C LYS A 186 7.44 7.19 -6.58
N ASN A 187 6.99 6.03 -7.04
CA ASN A 187 6.58 5.85 -8.43
C ASN A 187 5.35 6.68 -8.83
N ILE A 188 4.45 7.03 -7.90
CA ILE A 188 3.34 7.96 -8.20
C ILE A 188 3.92 9.33 -8.59
N ILE A 189 4.87 9.84 -7.81
CA ILE A 189 5.55 11.11 -8.07
C ILE A 189 6.31 11.03 -9.40
N ASN A 190 7.11 9.98 -9.61
CA ASN A 190 7.86 9.79 -10.85
C ASN A 190 6.94 9.71 -12.07
N SER A 191 5.78 9.08 -11.97
CA SER A 191 4.82 8.96 -13.08
C SER A 191 4.33 10.32 -13.58
N PHE A 192 4.22 11.32 -12.71
CA PHE A 192 3.91 12.70 -13.11
C PHE A 192 5.14 13.44 -13.66
N LEU A 193 6.30 13.30 -13.02
CA LEU A 193 7.53 13.95 -13.46
C LEU A 193 7.98 13.48 -14.85
N GLU A 194 7.81 12.20 -15.17
CA GLU A 194 8.06 11.64 -16.51
C GLU A 194 7.18 12.25 -17.60
N ARG A 195 6.06 12.88 -17.22
CA ARG A 195 5.11 13.58 -18.11
C ARG A 195 5.28 15.10 -18.08
N ASP A 196 6.37 15.59 -17.49
CA ASP A 196 6.65 17.01 -17.28
C ASP A 196 5.56 17.74 -16.47
N ILE A 197 4.93 17.02 -15.54
CA ILE A 197 3.94 17.56 -14.60
C ILE A 197 4.62 17.74 -13.25
N GLY A 198 4.68 18.97 -12.76
CA GLY A 198 5.18 19.28 -11.43
C GLY A 198 4.30 18.69 -10.34
N VAL A 199 4.89 18.33 -9.21
CA VAL A 199 4.19 17.70 -8.09
C VAL A 199 4.33 18.57 -6.84
N VAL A 200 3.21 18.89 -6.20
CA VAL A 200 3.20 19.47 -4.86
C VAL A 200 2.63 18.43 -3.90
N LEU A 201 3.50 17.86 -3.07
CA LEU A 201 3.14 16.84 -2.08
C LEU A 201 2.80 17.52 -0.75
N PHE A 202 1.58 17.33 -0.27
CA PHE A 202 1.05 17.91 0.94
C PHE A 202 0.86 16.85 2.03
N PRO A 203 1.08 17.20 3.31
CA PRO A 203 0.63 16.37 4.44
C PRO A 203 -0.86 15.98 4.33
N TYR A 204 -1.22 14.79 4.79
CA TYR A 204 -2.59 14.24 4.70
C TYR A 204 -3.69 15.16 5.27
N ASP A 205 -3.34 15.98 6.27
CA ASP A 205 -4.23 16.86 7.04
C ASP A 205 -4.22 18.32 6.55
N THR A 206 -3.65 18.59 5.37
CA THR A 206 -3.57 19.94 4.80
C THR A 206 -4.96 20.50 4.47
N ASP A 207 -5.23 21.76 4.85
CA ASP A 207 -6.48 22.46 4.51
C ASP A 207 -6.55 22.83 3.02
N TYR A 208 -7.78 22.82 2.48
CA TYR A 208 -8.05 23.12 1.08
C TYR A 208 -7.53 24.49 0.60
N LYS A 209 -7.46 25.50 1.46
CA LYS A 209 -6.95 26.84 1.07
C LYS A 209 -5.47 26.76 0.73
N THR A 210 -4.70 26.10 1.58
CA THR A 210 -3.27 25.89 1.36
C THR A 210 -3.03 25.12 0.08
N VAL A 211 -3.84 24.12 -0.25
CA VAL A 211 -3.74 23.41 -1.54
C VAL A 211 -3.98 24.36 -2.71
N LEU A 212 -5.01 25.22 -2.63
CA LEU A 212 -5.33 26.18 -3.69
C LEU A 212 -4.30 27.29 -3.85
N ASP A 213 -3.57 27.66 -2.80
CA ASP A 213 -2.51 28.69 -2.86
C ASP A 213 -1.37 28.29 -3.81
N TYR A 214 -1.19 27.00 -4.08
CA TYR A 214 -0.22 26.48 -5.07
C TYR A 214 -0.78 26.41 -6.50
N SER A 215 -2.03 26.80 -6.71
CA SER A 215 -2.71 26.81 -8.02
C SER A 215 -2.54 25.50 -8.83
N PRO A 216 -2.82 24.33 -8.25
CA PRO A 216 -2.68 23.06 -8.96
C PRO A 216 -3.74 22.93 -10.05
N SER A 217 -3.40 22.20 -11.12
CA SER A 217 -4.32 21.85 -12.22
C SER A 217 -5.22 20.65 -11.86
N GLY A 218 -4.86 19.88 -10.83
CA GLY A 218 -5.64 18.75 -10.33
C GLY A 218 -5.18 18.27 -8.97
N LEU A 219 -6.00 17.45 -8.33
CA LEU A 219 -5.74 16.86 -7.02
C LEU A 219 -5.71 15.34 -7.13
N MET A 220 -4.69 14.69 -6.58
CA MET A 220 -4.69 13.24 -6.38
C MET A 220 -4.55 12.89 -4.91
N ILE A 221 -5.42 11.98 -4.45
CA ILE A 221 -5.34 11.35 -3.14
C ILE A 221 -4.56 10.04 -3.31
N THR A 222 -3.42 9.93 -2.63
CA THR A 222 -2.48 8.84 -2.86
C THR A 222 -2.93 7.52 -2.21
N SER A 223 -2.14 6.47 -2.45
CA SER A 223 -2.16 5.25 -1.63
C SER A 223 -1.86 5.55 -0.15
N GLY A 224 -2.13 4.57 0.70
CA GLY A 224 -1.86 4.69 2.13
C GLY A 224 -2.23 3.45 2.93
N PRO A 225 -1.71 3.32 4.17
CA PRO A 225 -2.00 2.22 5.07
C PRO A 225 -3.26 2.45 5.92
N GLY A 226 -3.74 1.38 6.54
CA GLY A 226 -4.71 1.45 7.62
C GLY A 226 -6.15 1.66 7.18
N ASN A 227 -6.98 2.09 8.13
CA ASN A 227 -8.43 2.19 7.97
C ASN A 227 -8.84 3.57 7.42
N PRO A 228 -9.54 3.66 6.26
CA PRO A 228 -9.98 4.93 5.68
C PRO A 228 -10.97 5.70 6.58
N ASP A 229 -11.62 5.06 7.54
CA ASP A 229 -12.54 5.69 8.49
C ASP A 229 -11.82 6.64 9.46
N ARG A 230 -10.49 6.54 9.53
CA ARG A 230 -9.65 7.31 10.44
C ARG A 230 -8.93 8.48 9.78
N VAL A 231 -9.24 8.77 8.52
CA VAL A 231 -8.58 9.83 7.72
C VAL A 231 -9.58 10.94 7.38
N THR A 232 -10.19 11.52 8.42
CA THR A 232 -11.30 12.47 8.29
C THR A 232 -10.90 13.80 7.67
N GLU A 233 -9.69 14.26 7.96
CA GLU A 233 -9.13 15.54 7.55
C GLU A 233 -9.00 15.59 6.02
N THR A 234 -8.46 14.54 5.42
CA THR A 234 -8.37 14.40 3.96
C THR A 234 -9.75 14.41 3.30
N ILE A 235 -10.74 13.73 3.91
CA ILE A 235 -12.12 13.71 3.40
C ILE A 235 -12.71 15.13 3.40
N GLU A 236 -12.52 15.89 4.48
CA GLU A 236 -13.02 17.26 4.58
C GLU A 236 -12.38 18.20 3.57
N THR A 237 -11.06 18.12 3.39
CA THR A 237 -10.33 18.91 2.38
C THR A 237 -10.80 18.58 0.97
N MET A 238 -10.90 17.30 0.63
CA MET A 238 -11.33 16.88 -0.70
C MET A 238 -12.77 17.29 -1.02
N LYS A 239 -13.70 17.23 -0.06
CA LYS A 239 -15.09 17.74 -0.24
C LYS A 239 -15.13 19.22 -0.64
N LYS A 240 -14.21 20.04 -0.11
CA LYS A 240 -14.13 21.47 -0.43
C LYS A 240 -13.47 21.73 -1.79
N LEU A 241 -12.69 20.78 -2.30
CA LEU A 241 -11.97 20.84 -3.58
C LEU A 241 -12.72 20.18 -4.75
N SER A 242 -13.69 19.29 -4.49
CA SER A 242 -14.36 18.47 -5.53
C SER A 242 -15.09 19.26 -6.62
N ASN A 243 -15.51 20.50 -6.32
CA ASN A 243 -16.14 21.42 -7.28
C ASN A 243 -15.15 22.48 -7.81
N ARG A 244 -13.86 22.30 -7.58
CA ARG A 244 -12.82 23.29 -7.89
C ARG A 244 -11.68 22.73 -8.73
N LEU A 245 -11.42 21.42 -8.62
CA LEU A 245 -10.33 20.73 -9.29
C LEU A 245 -10.81 19.36 -9.79
N PRO A 246 -10.24 18.86 -10.90
CA PRO A 246 -10.32 17.45 -11.24
C PRO A 246 -9.61 16.62 -10.17
N ILE A 247 -10.25 15.53 -9.73
CA ILE A 247 -9.77 14.69 -8.62
C ILE A 247 -9.54 13.25 -9.07
N PHE A 248 -8.38 12.70 -8.70
CA PHE A 248 -8.08 11.28 -8.85
C PHE A 248 -7.75 10.61 -7.52
N GLY A 249 -8.11 9.34 -7.33
CA GLY A 249 -7.75 8.56 -6.13
C GLY A 249 -7.10 7.23 -6.48
N ILE A 250 -6.05 6.86 -5.74
CA ILE A 250 -5.36 5.57 -5.86
C ILE A 250 -5.43 4.82 -4.53
N CYS A 251 -5.88 3.57 -4.54
CA CYS A 251 -5.95 2.69 -3.36
C CYS A 251 -6.73 3.31 -2.18
N MET A 252 -6.05 3.83 -1.16
CA MET A 252 -6.68 4.63 -0.08
C MET A 252 -7.49 5.80 -0.66
N GLY A 253 -6.99 6.45 -1.72
CA GLY A 253 -7.70 7.53 -2.41
C GLY A 253 -9.08 7.13 -2.92
N GLN A 254 -9.26 5.91 -3.45
CA GLN A 254 -10.60 5.42 -3.83
C GLN A 254 -11.53 5.36 -2.61
N GLN A 255 -11.03 4.83 -1.50
CA GLN A 255 -11.83 4.64 -0.29
C GLN A 255 -12.25 5.98 0.30
N LEU A 256 -11.33 6.96 0.40
CA LEU A 256 -11.62 8.30 0.92
C LEU A 256 -12.56 9.07 0.01
N ILE A 257 -12.39 8.96 -1.31
CA ILE A 257 -13.32 9.52 -2.30
C ILE A 257 -14.71 8.90 -2.12
N ALA A 258 -14.83 7.58 -2.13
CA ALA A 258 -16.13 6.93 -2.00
C ALA A 258 -16.86 7.35 -0.71
N LYS A 259 -16.14 7.40 0.41
CA LYS A 259 -16.67 7.81 1.71
C LYS A 259 -17.13 9.26 1.74
N SER A 260 -16.47 10.16 1.02
CA SER A 260 -16.89 11.57 1.02
C SER A 260 -18.26 11.77 0.40
N PHE A 261 -18.64 10.92 -0.57
CA PHE A 261 -19.96 10.89 -1.17
C PHE A 261 -20.96 9.99 -0.44
N GLY A 262 -20.59 9.47 0.73
CA GLY A 262 -21.49 8.70 1.60
C GLY A 262 -21.44 7.18 1.39
N ALA A 263 -20.55 6.66 0.54
CA ALA A 263 -20.36 5.22 0.43
C ALA A 263 -19.71 4.65 1.70
N ARG A 264 -19.97 3.36 1.96
CA ARG A 264 -19.39 2.64 3.09
C ARG A 264 -18.13 1.90 2.67
N SER A 265 -17.20 1.78 3.60
CA SER A 265 -15.99 0.95 3.50
C SER A 265 -16.09 -0.22 4.48
N TYR A 266 -15.39 -1.31 4.19
CA TYR A 266 -15.27 -2.43 5.11
C TYR A 266 -13.90 -3.09 4.99
N LYS A 267 -13.46 -3.73 6.08
CA LYS A 267 -12.25 -4.55 6.07
C LYS A 267 -12.52 -5.86 5.36
N MET A 268 -11.67 -6.17 4.40
CA MET A 268 -11.69 -7.44 3.68
C MET A 268 -11.14 -8.55 4.58
N LYS A 269 -11.54 -9.79 4.29
CA LYS A 269 -11.09 -10.94 5.07
C LYS A 269 -9.56 -11.03 5.15
N PHE A 270 -8.88 -10.94 4.00
CA PHE A 270 -7.41 -10.93 3.92
C PHE A 270 -6.86 -9.91 2.92
N GLY A 271 -7.71 -9.10 2.29
CA GLY A 271 -7.32 -8.09 1.31
C GLY A 271 -6.79 -8.63 -0.02
N HIS A 272 -6.41 -7.72 -0.90
CA HIS A 272 -5.69 -8.03 -2.14
C HIS A 272 -4.26 -7.53 -2.05
N ARG A 273 -3.32 -8.47 -2.17
CA ARG A 273 -1.88 -8.23 -2.05
C ARG A 273 -1.15 -9.09 -3.06
N GLY A 274 -0.70 -8.48 -4.15
CA GLY A 274 -0.01 -9.20 -5.23
C GLY A 274 -0.01 -8.46 -6.56
N GLU A 275 0.68 -9.05 -7.53
CA GLU A 275 1.00 -8.43 -8.83
C GLU A 275 0.22 -9.08 -10.00
N ASN A 276 -0.79 -9.88 -9.67
CA ASN A 276 -1.51 -10.72 -10.63
C ASN A 276 -3.03 -10.58 -10.51
N GLN A 277 -3.53 -9.46 -9.99
CA GLN A 277 -4.97 -9.27 -9.76
C GLN A 277 -5.66 -8.80 -11.05
N PRO A 278 -6.62 -9.57 -11.60
CA PRO A 278 -7.31 -9.23 -12.83
C PRO A 278 -8.46 -8.25 -12.57
N VAL A 279 -8.38 -7.06 -13.18
CA VAL A 279 -9.41 -6.03 -13.07
C VAL A 279 -10.08 -5.84 -14.42
N LYS A 280 -11.41 -5.84 -14.44
CA LYS A 280 -12.21 -5.59 -15.64
C LYS A 280 -12.80 -4.19 -15.62
N ASP A 281 -12.56 -3.45 -16.69
CA ASP A 281 -13.27 -2.22 -16.99
C ASP A 281 -14.66 -2.54 -17.55
N LEU A 282 -15.70 -2.05 -16.88
CA LEU A 282 -17.09 -2.40 -17.20
C LEU A 282 -17.60 -1.71 -18.46
N LYS A 283 -17.03 -0.55 -18.83
CA LYS A 283 -17.46 0.24 -19.98
C LYS A 283 -16.90 -0.35 -21.28
N THR A 284 -15.61 -0.66 -21.28
CA THR A 284 -14.88 -1.15 -22.46
C THR A 284 -14.90 -2.68 -22.56
N GLY A 285 -15.04 -3.38 -21.42
CA GLY A 285 -14.91 -4.83 -21.33
C GLY A 285 -13.45 -5.31 -21.26
N ASN A 286 -12.47 -4.41 -21.31
CA ASN A 286 -11.05 -4.73 -21.22
C ASN A 286 -10.69 -5.30 -19.85
N VAL A 287 -9.64 -6.13 -19.81
CA VAL A 287 -9.10 -6.70 -18.60
C VAL A 287 -7.62 -6.33 -18.49
N PHE A 288 -7.23 -5.90 -17.29
CA PHE A 288 -5.86 -5.53 -16.95
C PHE A 288 -5.35 -6.44 -15.83
N ILE A 289 -4.07 -6.79 -15.87
CA ILE A 289 -3.41 -7.37 -14.70
C ILE A 289 -2.85 -6.22 -13.88
N THR A 290 -3.12 -6.21 -12.58
CA THR A 290 -2.84 -5.06 -11.72
C THR A 290 -2.03 -5.47 -10.48
N SER A 291 -1.27 -4.49 -9.98
CA SER A 291 -0.62 -4.55 -8.67
C SER A 291 -1.57 -4.04 -7.60
N GLN A 292 -1.81 -4.82 -6.55
CA GLN A 292 -2.75 -4.48 -5.49
C GLN A 292 -2.11 -4.66 -4.12
N ASN A 293 -2.39 -3.70 -3.23
CA ASN A 293 -2.04 -3.76 -1.81
C ASN A 293 -3.10 -3.01 -0.98
N HIS A 294 -4.18 -3.68 -0.61
CA HIS A 294 -5.20 -3.11 0.26
C HIS A 294 -5.93 -4.17 1.10
N GLY A 295 -6.14 -3.84 2.38
CA GLY A 295 -6.95 -4.63 3.32
C GLY A 295 -8.41 -4.17 3.44
N PHE A 296 -8.74 -3.00 2.88
CA PHE A 296 -10.09 -2.42 2.90
C PHE A 296 -10.61 -2.27 1.47
N THR A 297 -11.93 -2.23 1.33
CA THR A 297 -12.59 -1.90 0.06
C THR A 297 -13.90 -1.17 0.35
N ILE A 298 -14.59 -0.77 -0.71
CA ILE A 298 -15.88 -0.07 -0.63
C ILE A 298 -17.03 -1.04 -0.85
N ASP A 299 -18.14 -0.82 -0.15
CA ASP A 299 -19.39 -1.57 -0.32
C ASP A 299 -20.06 -1.16 -1.62
N LYS A 300 -20.02 -2.07 -2.61
CA LYS A 300 -20.64 -1.89 -3.93
C LYS A 300 -22.12 -1.49 -3.84
N GLU A 301 -22.86 -2.03 -2.87
CA GLU A 301 -24.29 -1.75 -2.74
C GLU A 301 -24.53 -0.34 -2.19
N SER A 302 -23.63 0.16 -1.34
CA SER A 302 -23.68 1.54 -0.84
C SER A 302 -23.51 2.58 -1.94
N LEU A 303 -22.88 2.24 -3.08
CA LEU A 303 -22.71 3.18 -4.20
C LEU A 303 -24.04 3.62 -4.81
N LYS A 304 -25.08 2.77 -4.75
CA LYS A 304 -26.43 3.08 -5.28
C LYS A 304 -27.09 4.28 -4.59
N GLU A 305 -26.63 4.61 -3.39
CA GLU A 305 -27.12 5.71 -2.56
C GLU A 305 -26.31 7.01 -2.79
N THR A 306 -25.40 7.03 -3.77
CA THR A 306 -24.46 8.12 -4.02
C THR A 306 -24.43 8.56 -5.50
N ASP A 307 -23.70 9.64 -5.78
CA ASP A 307 -23.44 10.12 -7.15
C ASP A 307 -22.22 9.45 -7.82
N LEU A 308 -21.78 8.32 -7.27
CA LEU A 308 -20.69 7.51 -7.81
C LEU A 308 -21.22 6.32 -8.60
N GLU A 309 -20.49 5.96 -9.64
CA GLU A 309 -20.73 4.82 -10.51
C GLU A 309 -19.55 3.87 -10.49
N LEU A 310 -19.85 2.58 -10.33
CA LEU A 310 -18.88 1.52 -10.42
C LEU A 310 -18.32 1.44 -11.85
N ALA A 311 -17.02 1.70 -12.00
CA ALA A 311 -16.34 1.66 -13.28
C ALA A 311 -15.62 0.32 -13.51
N GLN A 312 -15.05 -0.26 -12.46
CA GLN A 312 -14.22 -1.46 -12.57
C GLN A 312 -14.45 -2.45 -11.43
N ILE A 313 -14.23 -3.73 -11.71
CA ILE A 313 -14.37 -4.82 -10.74
C ILE A 313 -13.20 -5.78 -10.79
N ASN A 314 -12.92 -6.41 -9.65
CA ASN A 314 -12.02 -7.54 -9.57
C ASN A 314 -12.71 -8.77 -10.17
N LEU A 315 -12.03 -9.52 -11.04
CA LEU A 315 -12.62 -10.71 -11.65
C LEU A 315 -12.58 -11.95 -10.74
N ASN A 316 -11.77 -11.95 -9.68
CA ASN A 316 -11.68 -13.09 -8.77
C ASN A 316 -12.85 -13.12 -7.77
N ASP A 317 -13.27 -11.97 -7.25
CA ASP A 317 -14.28 -11.89 -6.17
C ASP A 317 -15.35 -10.81 -6.37
N GLY A 318 -15.26 -10.01 -7.43
CA GLY A 318 -16.26 -9.01 -7.79
C GLY A 318 -16.23 -7.71 -6.98
N THR A 319 -15.19 -7.47 -6.16
CA THR A 319 -15.07 -6.22 -5.39
C THR A 319 -14.84 -5.01 -6.30
N PRO A 320 -15.22 -3.79 -5.87
CA PRO A 320 -14.97 -2.57 -6.63
C PRO A 320 -13.48 -2.24 -6.76
N GLU A 321 -13.04 -1.99 -7.98
CA GLU A 321 -11.65 -1.68 -8.33
C GLU A 321 -11.49 -0.31 -9.00
N GLY A 322 -12.61 0.34 -9.31
CA GLY A 322 -12.63 1.69 -9.84
C GLY A 322 -14.02 2.30 -9.78
N VAL A 323 -14.08 3.60 -9.52
CA VAL A 323 -15.32 4.36 -9.32
C VAL A 323 -15.16 5.74 -9.96
N SER A 324 -16.22 6.24 -10.58
CA SER A 324 -16.26 7.58 -11.15
C SER A 324 -17.49 8.34 -10.68
N HIS A 325 -17.40 9.66 -10.57
CA HIS A 325 -18.56 10.49 -10.31
C HIS A 325 -19.39 10.70 -11.59
N LYS A 326 -20.72 10.81 -11.44
CA LYS A 326 -21.66 11.00 -12.57
C LYS A 326 -21.46 12.32 -13.32
N GLU A 327 -21.22 13.40 -12.57
CA GLU A 327 -21.11 14.77 -13.12
C GLU A 327 -19.72 15.41 -12.95
N LEU A 328 -19.12 15.34 -11.75
CA LEU A 328 -17.82 15.92 -11.46
C LEU A 328 -16.66 15.19 -12.19
N PRO A 329 -15.56 15.90 -12.53
CA PRO A 329 -14.34 15.30 -13.05
C PRO A 329 -13.60 14.57 -11.92
N LEU A 330 -14.16 13.45 -11.48
CA LEU A 330 -13.66 12.67 -10.35
C LEU A 330 -13.66 11.19 -10.70
N LYS A 331 -12.49 10.57 -10.58
CA LYS A 331 -12.27 9.14 -10.84
C LYS A 331 -11.36 8.56 -9.77
N CYS A 332 -11.43 7.26 -9.56
CA CYS A 332 -10.49 6.57 -8.69
C CYS A 332 -10.40 5.10 -9.04
N ILE A 333 -9.31 4.49 -8.58
CA ILE A 333 -9.02 3.07 -8.70
C ILE A 333 -8.45 2.54 -7.40
N GLN A 334 -8.69 1.25 -7.14
CA GLN A 334 -8.27 0.59 -5.91
C GLN A 334 -6.86 0.00 -5.99
N TYR A 335 -6.39 -0.28 -7.20
CA TYR A 335 -5.07 -0.84 -7.48
C TYR A 335 -4.03 0.25 -7.77
N HIS A 336 -2.79 -0.17 -8.02
CA HIS A 336 -1.61 0.70 -8.15
C HIS A 336 -1.14 0.81 -9.60
N PRO A 337 -1.52 1.87 -10.35
CA PRO A 337 -1.15 2.03 -11.76
C PRO A 337 0.34 2.35 -11.93
N GLU A 338 0.99 2.86 -10.89
CA GLU A 338 2.42 3.15 -10.83
C GLU A 338 3.28 1.89 -10.69
N ALA A 339 2.65 0.74 -10.39
CA ALA A 339 3.31 -0.52 -10.06
C ALA A 339 4.43 -0.30 -9.03
N GLY A 340 5.63 -0.86 -9.23
CA GLY A 340 6.70 -0.81 -8.23
C GLY A 340 6.29 -1.52 -6.94
N PRO A 341 6.11 -2.85 -6.97
CA PRO A 341 6.32 -3.76 -8.09
C PRO A 341 5.03 -4.07 -8.88
N GLY A 342 5.14 -4.90 -9.92
CA GLY A 342 4.01 -5.40 -10.69
C GLY A 342 3.92 -4.94 -12.15
N PRO A 343 2.82 -5.27 -12.84
CA PRO A 343 2.64 -5.03 -14.28
C PRO A 343 2.43 -3.56 -14.61
N ASN A 344 2.80 -3.17 -15.84
CA ASN A 344 2.66 -1.79 -16.34
C ASN A 344 1.38 -1.56 -17.16
N ASP A 345 0.44 -2.52 -17.15
CA ASP A 345 -0.77 -2.55 -17.98
C ASP A 345 -1.66 -1.30 -17.83
N THR A 346 -1.57 -0.62 -16.68
CA THR A 346 -2.46 0.50 -16.31
C THR A 346 -1.74 1.84 -16.13
N ARG A 347 -0.48 1.98 -16.61
CA ARG A 347 0.26 3.24 -16.50
C ARG A 347 -0.40 4.41 -17.26
N SER A 348 -1.23 4.12 -18.26
CA SER A 348 -1.97 5.13 -19.04
C SER A 348 -2.93 5.97 -18.20
N ILE A 349 -3.27 5.51 -16.99
CA ILE A 349 -4.14 6.25 -16.06
C ILE A 349 -3.56 7.62 -15.68
N PHE A 350 -2.24 7.75 -15.61
CA PHE A 350 -1.59 9.05 -15.40
C PHE A 350 -1.76 9.98 -16.61
N ASP A 351 -1.78 9.44 -17.83
CA ASP A 351 -2.08 10.20 -19.05
C ASP A 351 -3.54 10.64 -19.07
N GLU A 352 -4.46 9.74 -18.72
CA GLU A 352 -5.89 10.05 -18.60
C GLU A 352 -6.17 11.14 -17.56
N PHE A 353 -5.47 11.11 -16.43
CA PHE A 353 -5.61 12.15 -15.42
C PHE A 353 -4.98 13.47 -15.87
N SER A 354 -3.85 13.43 -16.58
CA SER A 354 -3.26 14.63 -17.22
C SER A 354 -4.24 15.30 -18.17
N GLN A 355 -4.92 14.51 -19.01
CA GLN A 355 -5.95 15.03 -19.91
C GLN A 355 -7.14 15.62 -19.14
N MET A 356 -7.57 14.96 -18.05
CA MET A 356 -8.65 15.47 -17.20
C MET A 356 -8.30 16.82 -16.55
N MET A 357 -7.01 17.09 -16.31
CA MET A 357 -6.52 18.40 -15.86
C MET A 357 -6.52 19.46 -16.96
N ASP A 358 -6.34 19.08 -18.23
CA ASP A 358 -6.38 20.01 -19.36
C ASP A 358 -7.81 20.39 -19.77
N ASP A 359 -8.75 19.47 -19.58
CA ASP A 359 -10.14 19.63 -20.01
C ASP A 359 -11.01 20.47 -19.03
N TYR A 360 -10.52 20.70 -17.80
CA TYR A 360 -11.22 21.43 -16.74
C TYR A 360 -10.80 22.91 -16.69
#